data_AF-A0AA43ZER7-F1
#
_entry.id   AF-A0AA43ZER7-F1
#
_cell.length_a   1.000
_cell.length_b   1.000
_cell.length_c   1.000
_cell.angle_alpha   90.00
_cell.angle_beta   90.00
_cell.angle_gamma   90.00
#
_symmetry.space_group_name_H-M   'P 1'
#
loop_
_entity.id
_entity.type
_entity.pdbx_description
1 polymer ?
#
loop_
_entity_poly.entity_id
_entity_poly.type
_entity_poly.pdbx_seq_one_letter_code
_entity_poly.pdbx_strand_id
1 'polypeptide(L)'
;MIVKEISGEVDGRYARIDGELVPLVSNVWVKGTTYANPFTPPLHDVGNPKDREFLVVVLQKHRVVLTDDRADRDADGLVVSVTREQHLGLYAIENPAYAPASGLSFTLGPLIAHLTVSA
;
A
#
# COMPACT_ATOMS: atom_id res chain seq x y z
N MET A 1 5.97 -4.28 -22.43
CA MET A 1 5.65 -4.55 -21.01
C MET A 1 6.86 -4.11 -20.20
N ILE A 2 6.70 -3.21 -19.22
CA ILE A 2 7.80 -2.72 -18.39
C ILE A 2 7.93 -3.62 -17.16
N VAL A 3 9.15 -4.04 -16.84
CA VAL A 3 9.50 -4.78 -15.64
C VAL A 3 10.47 -3.93 -14.83
N LYS A 4 10.25 -3.82 -13.53
CA LYS A 4 11.12 -3.11 -12.58
C LYS A 4 11.49 -4.05 -11.43
N GLU A 5 12.61 -3.77 -10.81
CA GLU A 5 13.14 -4.57 -9.70
C GLU A 5 12.91 -3.88 -8.36
N ILE A 6 12.43 -4.65 -7.39
CA ILE A 6 12.45 -4.27 -5.97
C ILE A 6 13.80 -4.70 -5.41
N SER A 7 14.66 -3.71 -5.18
CA SER A 7 16.00 -3.88 -4.60
C SER A 7 16.00 -4.01 -3.07
N GLY A 8 14.82 -3.86 -2.45
CA GLY A 8 14.63 -4.08 -1.03
C GLY A 8 13.37 -3.38 -0.51
N GLU A 9 13.01 -3.71 0.72
CA GLU A 9 11.91 -3.08 1.43
C GLU A 9 12.41 -2.29 2.65
N VAL A 10 11.62 -1.30 3.06
CA VAL A 10 11.88 -0.51 4.26
C VAL A 10 10.66 -0.54 5.16
N ASP A 11 10.85 -1.06 6.38
CA ASP A 11 9.85 -1.15 7.44
C ASP A 11 8.51 -1.80 7.01
N GLY A 12 8.52 -2.64 5.96
CA GLY A 12 7.32 -3.23 5.35
C GLY A 12 6.37 -2.23 4.66
N ARG A 13 6.74 -0.94 4.62
CA ARG A 13 5.93 0.20 4.14
C ARG A 13 6.32 0.68 2.76
N TYR A 14 7.57 0.49 2.37
CA TYR A 14 8.08 0.97 1.09
C TYR A 14 8.86 -0.13 0.36
N ALA A 15 8.67 -0.20 -0.95
CA ALA A 15 9.57 -0.89 -1.86
C ALA A 15 10.58 0.13 -2.44
N ARG A 16 11.84 -0.28 -2.57
CA ARG A 16 12.87 0.50 -3.26
C ARG A 16 12.98 0.06 -4.71
N ILE A 17 12.56 0.94 -5.63
CA ILE A 17 12.54 0.70 -7.07
C ILE A 17 13.28 1.85 -7.74
N ASP A 18 14.32 1.54 -8.53
CA ASP A 18 15.18 2.53 -9.19
C ASP A 18 15.75 3.61 -8.25
N GLY A 19 16.06 3.22 -7.00
CA GLY A 19 16.56 4.14 -5.97
C GLY A 19 15.48 4.96 -5.27
N GLU A 20 14.21 4.87 -5.68
CA GLU A 20 13.10 5.60 -5.08
C GLU A 20 12.29 4.72 -4.12
N LEU A 21 11.84 5.31 -3.01
CA LEU A 21 10.86 4.68 -2.13
C LEU A 21 9.45 4.87 -2.70
N VAL A 22 8.75 3.75 -2.89
CA VAL A 22 7.37 3.67 -3.35
C VAL A 22 6.52 3.00 -2.26
N PRO A 23 5.39 3.61 -1.84
CA PRO A 23 4.51 3.03 -0.82
C PRO A 23 3.98 1.64 -1.20
N LEU A 24 3.97 0.72 -0.24
CA LEU A 24 3.33 -0.59 -0.32
C LEU A 24 1.91 -0.48 0.23
N VAL A 25 0.92 -0.96 -0.52
CA VAL A 25 -0.48 -1.00 -0.12
C VAL A 25 -1.07 -2.38 -0.36
N SER A 26 -1.93 -2.81 0.53
CA SER A 26 -2.45 -4.19 0.56
C SER A 26 -3.74 -4.34 -0.26
N ASN A 27 -3.84 -5.41 -1.06
CA ASN A 27 -5.07 -5.75 -1.77
C ASN A 27 -6.28 -6.04 -0.86
N VAL A 28 -6.06 -6.33 0.43
CA VAL A 28 -7.15 -6.60 1.40
C VAL A 28 -8.11 -5.41 1.57
N TRP A 29 -7.65 -4.21 1.23
CA TRP A 29 -8.41 -2.96 1.28
C TRP A 29 -8.92 -2.51 -0.10
N VAL A 30 -8.76 -3.35 -1.14
CA VAL A 30 -9.22 -3.07 -2.50
C VAL A 30 -10.58 -3.71 -2.75
N LYS A 31 -11.52 -2.93 -3.30
CA LYS A 31 -12.80 -3.40 -3.82
C LYS A 31 -13.01 -2.87 -5.24
N GLY A 32 -12.90 -3.75 -6.23
CA GLY A 32 -12.84 -3.33 -7.63
C GLY A 32 -11.56 -2.53 -7.87
N THR A 33 -11.68 -1.26 -8.25
CA THR A 33 -10.54 -0.34 -8.38
C THR A 33 -10.40 0.61 -7.18
N THR A 34 -11.34 0.60 -6.24
CA THR A 34 -11.30 1.49 -5.08
C THR A 34 -10.46 0.87 -3.98
N TYR A 35 -9.46 1.62 -3.50
CA TYR A 35 -8.75 1.31 -2.27
C TYR A 35 -9.31 2.14 -1.11
N ALA A 36 -9.61 1.49 0.01
CA ALA A 36 -10.06 2.15 1.23
C ALA A 36 -9.52 1.42 2.46
N ASN A 37 -8.46 1.96 3.05
CA ASN A 37 -7.90 1.47 4.31
C ASN A 37 -8.35 2.43 5.43
N PRO A 38 -9.03 1.94 6.48
CA PRO A 38 -9.53 2.78 7.58
C PRO A 38 -8.39 3.51 8.32
N PHE A 39 -7.14 3.07 8.13
CA PHE A 39 -5.93 3.68 8.66
C PHE A 39 -6.02 3.89 10.18
N THR A 40 -6.38 2.81 10.88
CA THR A 40 -6.69 2.77 12.31
C THR A 40 -5.93 1.62 13.00
N PRO A 41 -5.67 1.70 14.32
CA PRO A 41 -5.01 0.63 15.05
C PRO A 41 -5.72 -0.73 14.89
N PRO A 42 -4.98 -1.85 14.94
CA PRO A 42 -3.56 -1.94 15.31
C PRO A 42 -2.58 -1.74 14.14
N LEU A 43 -3.07 -1.73 12.89
CA LEU A 43 -2.20 -1.76 11.70
C LEU A 43 -1.56 -0.40 11.39
N HIS A 44 -2.32 0.68 11.52
CA HIS A 44 -1.88 2.03 11.17
C HIS A 44 -2.45 3.05 12.13
N ASP A 45 -1.67 4.04 12.52
CA ASP A 45 -2.16 5.13 13.37
C ASP A 45 -1.54 6.46 12.94
N VAL A 46 -2.35 7.49 12.65
CA VAL A 46 -1.82 8.82 12.31
C VAL A 46 -1.06 9.48 13.47
N GLY A 47 -1.28 9.03 14.71
CA GLY A 47 -0.46 9.37 15.86
C GLY A 47 0.99 8.88 15.73
N ASN A 48 1.23 7.79 14.98
CA ASN A 48 2.56 7.29 14.71
C ASN A 48 3.25 8.12 13.59
N PRO A 49 4.44 8.70 13.84
CA PRO A 49 5.13 9.52 12.85
C PRO A 49 5.42 8.82 11.52
N LYS A 50 5.72 7.50 11.53
CA LYS A 50 6.01 6.73 10.32
C LYS A 50 4.75 6.50 9.47
N ASP A 51 3.62 6.28 10.11
CA ASP A 51 2.32 6.18 9.45
C ASP A 51 1.92 7.50 8.82
N ARG A 52 2.10 8.61 9.55
CA ARG A 52 1.84 9.94 9.00
C ARG A 52 2.72 10.26 7.80
N GLU A 53 4.00 9.94 7.85
CA GLU A 53 4.93 10.10 6.71
C GLU A 53 4.46 9.27 5.51
N PHE A 54 4.16 7.99 5.71
CA PHE A 54 3.62 7.11 4.68
C PHE A 54 2.38 7.68 4.01
N LEU A 55 1.45 8.20 4.81
CA LEU A 55 0.25 8.87 4.32
C LEU A 55 0.59 10.03 3.39
N VAL A 56 1.48 10.93 3.83
CA VAL A 56 1.92 12.08 3.02
C VAL A 56 2.54 11.62 1.70
N VAL A 57 3.38 10.58 1.71
CA VAL A 57 4.02 10.07 0.50
C VAL A 57 3.00 9.51 -0.50
N VAL A 58 2.00 8.74 -0.03
CA VAL A 58 0.92 8.23 -0.89
C VAL A 58 0.14 9.38 -1.53
N LEU A 59 -0.22 10.38 -0.71
CA LEU A 59 -0.97 11.56 -1.17
C LEU A 59 -0.19 12.42 -2.19
N GLN A 60 1.14 12.37 -2.20
CA GLN A 60 1.98 13.19 -3.09
C GLN A 60 2.49 12.45 -4.33
N LYS A 61 2.87 11.17 -4.22
CA LYS A 61 3.56 10.46 -5.32
C LYS A 61 2.63 9.83 -6.35
N HIS A 62 1.33 9.68 -6.03
CA HIS A 62 0.31 9.20 -6.96
C HIS A 62 0.64 7.86 -7.63
N ARG A 63 1.43 7.02 -6.95
CA ARG A 63 1.70 5.64 -7.36
C ARG A 63 2.04 4.78 -6.14
N VAL A 64 1.73 3.51 -6.22
CA VAL A 64 1.88 2.53 -5.14
C VAL A 64 2.31 1.19 -5.70
N VAL A 65 3.01 0.41 -4.89
CA VAL A 65 3.15 -1.03 -5.12
C VAL A 65 1.96 -1.71 -4.45
N LEU A 66 1.14 -2.39 -5.24
CA LEU A 66 0.06 -3.22 -4.72
C LEU A 66 0.63 -4.58 -4.34
N THR A 67 0.34 -5.04 -3.12
CA THR A 67 0.74 -6.34 -2.61
C THR A 67 -0.45 -7.28 -2.54
N ASP A 68 -0.18 -8.56 -2.73
CA ASP A 68 -1.12 -9.64 -2.47
C ASP A 68 -0.85 -10.11 -1.05
N ASP A 69 -1.71 -9.71 -0.13
CA ASP A 69 -1.57 -10.06 1.27
C ASP A 69 -2.77 -10.87 1.75
N ARG A 70 -2.50 -11.81 2.65
CA ARG A 70 -3.54 -12.52 3.39
C ARG A 70 -3.83 -11.78 4.69
N ALA A 71 -5.10 -11.43 4.91
CA ALA A 71 -5.57 -10.83 6.16
C ALA A 71 -5.95 -11.90 7.18
N ASP A 72 -5.42 -11.79 8.40
CA ASP A 72 -5.99 -12.47 9.56
C ASP A 72 -6.99 -11.54 10.25
N ARG A 73 -8.12 -12.10 10.65
CA ARG A 73 -9.24 -11.36 11.22
C ARG A 73 -9.59 -11.87 12.61
N ASP A 74 -10.01 -10.96 13.48
CA ASP A 74 -10.55 -11.33 14.79
C ASP A 74 -12.00 -11.84 14.71
N ALA A 75 -12.61 -12.11 15.87
CA ALA A 75 -13.97 -12.61 15.97
C ALA A 75 -15.04 -11.64 15.44
N ASP A 76 -14.72 -10.33 15.42
CA ASP A 76 -15.60 -9.27 14.91
C ASP A 76 -15.36 -8.99 13.40
N GLY A 77 -14.41 -9.71 12.79
CA GLY A 77 -14.06 -9.60 11.38
C GLY A 77 -13.11 -8.46 11.03
N LEU A 78 -12.55 -7.77 12.03
CA LEU A 78 -11.57 -6.71 11.84
C LEU A 78 -10.21 -7.31 11.47
N VAL A 79 -9.48 -6.66 10.56
CA VAL A 79 -8.14 -7.09 10.17
C VAL A 79 -7.16 -6.73 11.29
N VAL A 80 -6.49 -7.73 11.84
CA VAL A 80 -5.52 -7.56 12.95
C VAL A 80 -4.07 -7.75 12.51
N SER A 81 -3.84 -8.52 11.44
CA SER A 81 -2.54 -8.68 10.79
C SER A 81 -2.69 -8.94 9.31
N VAL A 82 -1.65 -8.61 8.55
CA VAL A 82 -1.52 -8.96 7.13
C VAL A 82 -0.20 -9.67 6.91
N THR A 83 -0.22 -10.76 6.15
CA THR A 83 0.97 -11.49 5.73
C THR A 83 1.14 -11.34 4.23
N ARG A 84 2.28 -10.81 3.81
CA ARG A 84 2.56 -10.63 2.38
C ARG A 84 2.91 -11.95 1.72
N GLU A 85 2.20 -12.25 0.64
CA GLU A 85 2.47 -13.42 -0.19
C GLU A 85 3.30 -13.02 -1.42
N GLN A 86 2.95 -11.91 -2.08
CA GLN A 86 3.68 -11.43 -3.26
C GLN A 86 3.42 -9.95 -3.58
N HIS A 87 4.16 -9.43 -4.56
CA HIS A 87 3.95 -8.10 -5.14
C HIS A 87 3.18 -8.22 -6.46
N LEU A 88 2.04 -7.54 -6.57
CA LEU A 88 1.19 -7.59 -7.77
C LEU A 88 1.67 -6.65 -8.88
N GLY A 89 2.26 -5.51 -8.51
CA GLY A 89 2.80 -4.56 -9.49
C GLY A 89 2.89 -3.13 -8.97
N LEU A 90 3.51 -2.27 -9.77
CA LEU A 90 3.53 -0.83 -9.57
C LEU A 90 2.34 -0.21 -10.32
N TYR A 91 1.44 0.46 -9.60
CA TYR A 91 0.23 1.07 -10.15
C TYR A 91 0.26 2.58 -10.00
N ALA A 92 -0.30 3.28 -10.99
CA ALA A 92 -0.73 4.66 -10.81
C ALA A 92 -1.92 4.69 -9.86
N ILE A 93 -2.12 5.80 -9.14
CA ILE A 93 -3.34 6.03 -8.37
C ILE A 93 -3.92 7.41 -8.66
N GLU A 94 -5.23 7.51 -8.54
CA GLU A 94 -5.99 8.72 -8.78
C GLU A 94 -6.79 9.12 -7.54
N ASN A 95 -6.97 10.43 -7.37
CA ASN A 95 -7.74 11.04 -6.29
C ASN A 95 -7.35 10.55 -4.88
N PRO A 96 -6.05 10.54 -4.52
CA PRO A 96 -5.66 10.12 -3.17
C PRO A 96 -6.17 11.11 -2.13
N ALA A 97 -6.83 10.58 -1.10
CA ALA A 97 -7.44 11.37 -0.05
C ALA A 97 -7.31 10.68 1.31
N TYR A 98 -7.25 11.49 2.36
CA TYR A 98 -7.32 11.04 3.74
C TYR A 98 -8.38 11.84 4.48
N ALA A 99 -9.24 11.15 5.22
CA ALA A 99 -10.13 11.77 6.18
C ALA A 99 -10.11 10.97 7.49
N PRO A 100 -10.04 11.61 8.67
CA PRO A 100 -9.94 10.91 9.95
C PRO A 100 -11.03 9.86 10.21
N ALA A 101 -12.24 10.05 9.66
CA ALA A 101 -13.35 9.14 9.86
C ALA A 101 -13.35 7.92 8.91
N SER A 102 -12.64 7.99 7.78
CA SER A 102 -12.69 6.96 6.72
C SER A 102 -11.32 6.42 6.32
N GLY A 103 -10.24 7.00 6.83
CA GLY A 103 -8.87 6.61 6.53
C GLY A 103 -8.36 7.07 5.16
N LEU A 104 -7.41 6.31 4.62
CA LEU A 104 -6.76 6.54 3.34
C LEU A 104 -7.56 5.88 2.21
N SER A 105 -7.82 6.65 1.15
CA SER A 105 -8.52 6.16 -0.03
C SER A 105 -7.91 6.71 -1.32
N PHE A 106 -8.06 5.94 -2.41
CA PHE A 106 -7.73 6.34 -3.78
C PHE A 106 -8.36 5.36 -4.77
N THR A 107 -8.30 5.71 -6.06
CA THR A 107 -8.63 4.79 -7.15
C THR A 107 -7.33 4.22 -7.74
N LEU A 108 -7.25 2.90 -7.88
CA LEU A 108 -6.18 2.24 -8.62
C LEU A 108 -6.34 2.56 -10.11
N GLY A 109 -5.29 3.14 -10.67
CA GLY A 109 -5.17 3.43 -12.10
C GLY A 109 -4.45 2.30 -12.86
N PRO A 110 -3.94 2.60 -14.05
CA PRO A 110 -3.22 1.63 -14.87
C PRO A 110 -1.98 1.04 -14.20
N LEU A 111 -1.68 -0.21 -14.54
CA LEU A 111 -0.39 -0.83 -14.21
C LEU A 111 0.74 -0.07 -14.93
N ILE A 112 1.72 0.38 -14.15
CA ILE A 112 2.93 1.05 -14.66
C ILE A 112 4.00 0.00 -15.00
N ALA A 113 4.24 -0.97 -14.12
CA ALA A 113 5.25 -2.01 -14.31
C ALA A 113 4.95 -3.28 -13.51
N HIS A 114 5.33 -4.43 -14.06
CA HIS A 114 5.49 -5.66 -13.29
C HIS A 114 6.75 -5.58 -12.42
N LEU A 115 6.75 -6.35 -11.33
CA LEU A 115 7.83 -6.30 -10.34
C LEU A 115 8.51 -7.66 -10.22
N THR A 116 9.84 -7.63 -10.11
CA THR A 116 10.67 -8.75 -9.69
C THR A 116 11.36 -8.39 -8.37
N VAL A 117 11.69 -9.38 -7.56
CA VAL A 117 12.41 -9.18 -6.29
C VAL A 117 13.83 -9.71 -6.46
N SER A 118 14.83 -8.92 -6.08
CA SER A 118 16.22 -9.39 -6.03
C SER A 118 16.35 -10.52 -5.00
N ALA A 119 16.98 -11.63 -5.40
CA ALA A 119 17.27 -12.75 -4.51
C ALA A 119 18.40 -12.45 -3.52
#